data_AF-A0A850JP26-F1
#
_entry.id   AF-A0A850JP26-F1
#
_cell.length_a   1.000
_cell.length_b   1.000
_cell.length_c   1.000
_cell.angle_alpha   90.00
_cell.angle_beta   90.00
_cell.angle_gamma   90.00
#
_symmetry.space_group_name_H-M   'P 1'
#
loop_
_entity.id
_entity.type
_entity.pdbx_description
1 polymer ?
#
loop_
_entity_poly.entity_id
_entity_poly.type
_entity_poly.pdbx_seq_one_letter_code
_entity_poly.pdbx_strand_id
1 'polypeptide(L)'
;MTTPIEAGIAAKADLLRKEWADAGRAGKPDVRILVAKKPAPEDLADWDAAGASELIWGVPDADEATVIKYLDKTAARLGLSA
;
A
#
# COMPACT_ATOMS: atom_id res chain seq x y z
N MET A 1 1.64 -18.75 7.92
CA MET A 1 0.79 -17.63 8.37
C MET A 1 0.40 -16.84 7.13
N THR A 2 -0.88 -16.78 6.77
CA THR A 2 -1.35 -15.90 5.68
C THR A 2 -1.67 -14.54 6.27
N THR A 3 -0.99 -13.49 5.83
CA THR A 3 -1.41 -12.11 6.14
C THR A 3 -2.77 -11.87 5.45
N PRO A 4 -3.84 -11.52 6.18
CA PRO A 4 -5.11 -11.17 5.56
C PRO A 4 -4.93 -10.04 4.56
N ILE A 5 -5.56 -10.17 3.38
CA ILE A 5 -5.56 -9.12 2.37
C ILE A 5 -6.79 -8.25 2.62
N GLU A 6 -6.55 -6.99 2.92
CA GLU A 6 -7.60 -5.99 3.14
C GLU A 6 -8.04 -5.36 1.80
N ALA A 7 -9.33 -5.00 1.71
CA ALA A 7 -9.92 -4.25 0.61
C ALA A 7 -10.71 -3.04 1.13
N GLY A 8 -11.06 -2.12 0.22
CA GLY A 8 -11.82 -0.90 0.54
C GLY A 8 -11.05 0.01 1.49
N ILE A 9 -9.78 0.28 1.16
CA ILE A 9 -8.85 0.99 2.04
C ILE A 9 -9.27 2.46 2.17
N ALA A 10 -9.79 3.09 1.11
CA ALA A 10 -10.27 4.47 1.18
C ALA A 10 -11.38 4.65 2.23
N ALA A 11 -12.41 3.80 2.19
CA ALA A 11 -13.52 3.85 3.13
C ALA A 11 -13.07 3.62 4.58
N LYS A 12 -12.10 2.71 4.79
CA LYS A 12 -11.52 2.45 6.12
C LYS A 12 -10.68 3.63 6.61
N ALA A 13 -9.92 4.26 5.72
CA ALA A 13 -9.13 5.44 6.06
C ALA A 13 -10.02 6.65 6.39
N ASP A 14 -11.17 6.81 5.71
CA ASP A 14 -12.17 7.82 6.05
C ASP A 14 -12.76 7.59 7.44
N LEU A 15 -13.15 6.35 7.75
CA LEU A 15 -13.62 6.00 9.08
C LEU A 15 -12.55 6.29 10.14
N LEU A 16 -11.30 5.88 9.90
CA LEU A 16 -10.19 6.14 10.81
C LEU A 16 -9.99 7.64 11.06
N ARG A 17 -10.05 8.47 10.02
CA ARG A 17 -9.94 9.93 10.14
C ARG A 17 -11.07 10.52 10.98
N LYS A 18 -12.29 10.05 10.78
CA LYS A 18 -13.44 10.45 11.59
C LYS A 18 -13.22 10.12 13.06
N GLU A 19 -12.94 8.86 13.38
CA GLU A 19 -12.73 8.40 14.76
C GLU A 19 -11.51 9.09 15.41
N TRP A 20 -10.47 9.42 14.63
CA TRP A 20 -9.32 10.18 15.09
C TRP A 20 -9.71 11.59 15.55
N ALA A 21 -10.51 12.28 14.75
CA ALA A 21 -11.00 13.62 15.05
C ALA A 21 -12.00 13.61 16.22
N ASP A 22 -12.92 12.63 16.24
CA ASP A 22 -13.91 12.46 17.31
C ASP A 22 -13.23 12.18 18.67
N ALA A 23 -12.08 11.51 18.66
CA ALA A 23 -11.23 11.32 19.83
C ALA A 23 -10.42 12.56 20.24
N GLY A 24 -10.59 13.71 19.56
CA GLY A 24 -9.90 14.96 19.85
C GLY A 24 -8.40 14.95 19.56
N ARG A 25 -7.91 14.02 18.73
CA ARG A 25 -6.49 13.91 18.41
C ARG A 25 -6.09 14.96 17.38
N ALA A 26 -4.95 15.60 17.61
CA ALA A 26 -4.39 16.58 16.67
C ALA A 26 -3.90 15.90 15.38
N GLY A 27 -3.88 16.65 14.29
CA GLY A 27 -3.35 16.20 13.00
C GLY A 27 -4.25 15.16 12.30
N LYS A 28 -3.63 14.32 11.48
CA LYS A 28 -4.29 13.23 10.74
C LYS A 28 -3.53 11.92 10.99
N PRO A 29 -4.21 10.76 10.96
CA PRO A 29 -3.53 9.47 11.02
C PRO A 29 -2.60 9.29 9.80
N ASP A 30 -1.43 8.68 10.03
CA ASP A 30 -0.52 8.25 8.97
C ASP A 30 -0.98 6.88 8.44
N VAL A 31 -1.22 6.79 7.13
CA VAL A 31 -1.73 5.58 6.47
C VAL A 31 -0.64 5.02 5.57
N ARG A 32 -0.18 3.80 5.88
CA ARG A 32 0.82 3.08 5.09
C ARG A 32 0.28 1.72 4.69
N ILE A 33 0.59 1.28 3.47
CA ILE A 33 0.02 0.06 2.92
C ILE A 33 1.13 -0.96 2.64
N LEU A 34 1.01 -2.13 3.28
CA LEU A 34 1.79 -3.30 2.91
C LEU A 34 1.12 -3.99 1.72
N VAL A 35 1.76 -3.95 0.56
CA VAL A 35 1.25 -4.51 -0.67
C VAL A 35 1.54 -6.01 -0.72
N ALA A 36 0.54 -6.80 -0.32
CA ALA A 36 0.63 -8.26 -0.25
C ALA A 36 0.18 -8.98 -1.55
N LYS A 37 -0.28 -8.23 -2.56
CA LYS A 37 -0.74 -8.76 -3.86
C LYS A 37 -0.18 -7.96 -5.03
N LYS A 38 -0.29 -8.51 -6.24
CA LYS A 38 -0.09 -7.73 -7.46
C LYS A 38 -1.21 -6.68 -7.56
N PRO A 39 -0.92 -5.37 -7.52
CA PRO A 39 -1.96 -4.35 -7.60
C PRO A 39 -2.57 -4.29 -9.00
N ALA A 40 -3.89 -4.12 -9.05
CA ALA A 40 -4.59 -3.63 -10.22
C ALA A 40 -4.65 -2.08 -10.20
N PRO A 41 -4.94 -1.40 -11.33
CA PRO A 41 -5.05 0.06 -11.36
C PRO A 41 -6.06 0.62 -10.35
N GLU A 42 -7.14 -0.11 -10.10
CA GLU A 42 -8.19 0.28 -9.16
C GLU A 42 -7.68 0.23 -7.71
N ASP A 43 -6.78 -0.70 -7.41
CA ASP A 43 -6.14 -0.78 -6.09
C ASP A 43 -5.29 0.47 -5.83
N LEU A 44 -4.49 0.89 -6.83
CA LEU A 44 -3.65 2.09 -6.70
C LEU A 44 -4.50 3.35 -6.51
N ALA A 45 -5.62 3.45 -7.22
CA ALA A 45 -6.56 4.57 -7.06
C ALA A 45 -7.24 4.58 -5.69
N ASP A 46 -7.64 3.40 -5.16
CA ASP A 46 -8.20 3.28 -3.80
C ASP A 46 -7.18 3.69 -2.73
N TRP A 47 -5.92 3.32 -2.92
CA TRP A 47 -4.83 3.64 -2.00
C TRP A 47 -4.44 5.12 -2.01
N ASP A 48 -4.45 5.75 -3.19
CA ASP A 48 -4.27 7.19 -3.34
C ASP A 48 -5.42 7.96 -2.68
N ALA A 49 -6.68 7.54 -2.93
CA ALA A 49 -7.86 8.12 -2.29
C ALA A 49 -7.87 7.93 -0.75
N ALA A 50 -7.28 6.84 -0.26
CA ALA A 50 -7.07 6.64 1.17
C ALA A 50 -6.10 7.65 1.79
N GLY A 51 -5.30 8.36 0.98
CA GLY A 51 -4.24 9.25 1.43
C GLY A 51 -3.03 8.49 1.96
N ALA A 52 -2.72 7.32 1.36
CA ALA A 52 -1.56 6.54 1.76
C ALA A 52 -0.26 7.33 1.51
N SER A 53 0.55 7.49 2.55
CA SER A 53 1.82 8.21 2.48
C SER A 53 2.97 7.34 1.95
N GLU A 54 2.84 6.01 2.11
CA GLU A 54 3.85 5.04 1.74
C GLU A 54 3.22 3.71 1.32
N LEU A 55 3.73 3.13 0.23
CA LEU A 55 3.43 1.78 -0.22
C LEU A 55 4.68 0.90 -0.03
N ILE A 56 4.52 -0.23 0.64
CA ILE A 56 5.62 -1.11 1.06
C ILE A 56 5.47 -2.45 0.36
N TRP A 57 6.50 -2.90 -0.35
CA TRP A 57 6.57 -4.25 -0.94
C TRP A 57 7.57 -5.11 -0.18
N GLY A 58 7.16 -6.34 0.12
CA GLY A 58 8.11 -7.38 0.49
C GLY A 58 8.90 -7.85 -0.72
N VAL A 59 10.17 -8.18 -0.53
CA VAL A 59 10.99 -8.87 -1.53
C VAL A 59 10.90 -10.38 -1.31
N PRO A 60 11.05 -11.21 -2.37
CA PRO A 60 11.10 -12.65 -2.19
C PRO A 60 12.31 -13.05 -1.35
N ASP A 61 12.15 -14.07 -0.51
CA ASP A 61 13.28 -14.75 0.15
C ASP A 61 14.00 -15.61 -0.89
N ALA A 62 14.92 -14.98 -1.62
CA ALA A 62 15.62 -15.55 -2.76
C ALA A 62 17.01 -14.91 -2.92
N ASP A 63 17.81 -15.45 -3.83
CA ASP A 63 19.09 -14.85 -4.20
C ASP A 63 18.94 -13.43 -4.75
N GLU A 64 20.03 -12.66 -4.70
CA GLU A 64 20.08 -11.27 -5.13
C GLU A 64 19.59 -11.07 -6.57
N ALA A 65 20.00 -11.92 -7.51
CA ALA A 65 19.61 -11.77 -8.91
C ALA A 65 18.10 -11.95 -9.09
N THR A 66 17.51 -12.88 -8.33
CA THR A 66 16.05 -13.08 -8.28
C THR A 66 15.33 -11.86 -7.69
N VAL A 67 15.86 -11.27 -6.61
CA VAL A 67 15.29 -10.06 -5.99
C VAL A 67 15.36 -8.86 -6.94
N ILE A 68 16.49 -8.62 -7.62
CA ILE A 68 16.63 -7.52 -8.59
C ILE A 68 15.61 -7.66 -9.73
N LYS A 69 15.47 -8.87 -10.30
CA LYS A 69 14.46 -9.14 -11.34
C LYS A 69 13.02 -8.92 -10.84
N TYR A 70 12.75 -9.18 -9.57
CA TYR A 70 11.45 -8.87 -8.96
C TYR A 70 11.22 -7.35 -8.89
N LEU A 71 12.24 -6.59 -8.48
CA LEU A 71 12.17 -5.13 -8.42
C LEU A 71 11.95 -4.51 -9.81
N ASP A 72 12.65 -4.96 -10.85
CA ASP A 72 12.44 -4.49 -12.24
C ASP A 72 11.00 -4.68 -12.70
N LYS A 73 10.43 -5.87 -12.44
CA LYS A 73 9.03 -6.18 -12.77
C LYS A 73 8.05 -5.32 -11.99
N THR A 74 8.39 -4.95 -10.76
CA THR A 74 7.57 -4.08 -9.91
C THR A 74 7.65 -2.64 -10.42
N ALA A 75 8.84 -2.13 -10.74
CA ALA A 75 9.02 -0.81 -11.34
C ALA A 75 8.25 -0.68 -12.67
N ALA A 76 8.37 -1.65 -13.57
CA ALA A 76 7.63 -1.65 -14.83
C ALA A 76 6.10 -1.64 -14.63
N ARG A 77 5.59 -2.36 -13.63
CA ARG A 77 4.16 -2.36 -13.29
C ARG A 77 3.68 -1.00 -12.78
N LEU A 78 4.54 -0.27 -12.08
CA LEU A 78 4.25 1.06 -11.57
C LEU A 78 4.50 2.16 -12.62
N GLY A 79 4.91 1.80 -13.85
CA GLY A 79 5.26 2.77 -14.88
C GLY A 79 6.55 3.54 -14.58
N LEU A 80 7.44 2.97 -13.75
CA LEU A 80 8.70 3.57 -13.30
C LEU A 80 9.93 3.00 -14.02
N SER A 81 9.74 2.10 -14.98
CA SER A 81 10.83 1.57 -15.81
C SER A 81 11.35 2.67 -16.75
N ALA A 82 12.68 2.83 -16.79
CA ALA A 82 13.40 3.72 -17.71
C ALA A 82 13.20 3.36 -19.19
#